data_AF-A0A143B209-F1
#
_entry.id   AF-A0A143B209-F1
#
_cell.length_a   1.000
_cell.length_b   1.000
_cell.length_c   1.000
_cell.angle_alpha   90.00
_cell.angle_beta   90.00
_cell.angle_gamma   90.00
#
_symmetry.space_group_name_H-M   'P 1'
#
loop_
_entity.id
_entity.type
_entity.pdbx_description
1 polymer ?
#
loop_
_entity_poly.entity_id
_entity_poly.type
_entity_poly.pdbx_seq_one_letter_code
_entity_poly.pdbx_strand_id
1 'polypeptide(L)'
;MKEVDDMKKKIYWLFPFLIIGLLLTGCNRNKVYGTVVISSEKYSQVQTDKKYLNQLLGALEKFDSEKPKTADKIYTSVDELNKQASKGMSKQDKQQLKGVLISNDKSIKRQVKKAYEKYYGFDDDLSGTIGIEFHKAVNLMAKPITKQKANREKVYNQLIKDTKAQQKLNNVGTNQ
;
A
#
# COMPACT_ATOMS: atom_id res chain seq x y z
N MET A 1 23.06 25.87 -53.03
CA MET A 1 22.40 26.77 -52.03
C MET A 1 20.96 26.36 -51.70
N LYS A 2 20.14 25.83 -52.63
CA LYS A 2 18.73 25.46 -52.33
C LYS A 2 18.54 24.36 -51.26
N GLU A 3 19.43 23.36 -51.19
CA GLU A 3 19.29 22.27 -50.20
C GLU A 3 19.47 22.70 -48.73
N VAL A 4 20.28 23.73 -48.48
CA VAL A 4 20.59 24.19 -47.12
C VAL A 4 19.39 24.96 -46.53
N ASP A 5 18.62 25.66 -47.36
CA ASP A 5 17.44 26.42 -46.92
C ASP A 5 16.22 25.54 -46.65
N ASP A 6 16.06 24.43 -47.38
CA ASP A 6 14.98 23.47 -47.12
C ASP A 6 15.20 22.66 -45.83
N MET A 7 16.46 22.35 -45.48
CA MET A 7 16.79 21.74 -44.18
C MET A 7 16.48 22.67 -43.01
N LYS A 8 16.82 23.97 -43.13
CA LYS A 8 16.54 24.98 -42.09
C LYS A 8 15.03 25.15 -41.86
N LYS A 9 14.21 25.13 -42.91
CA LYS A 9 12.73 25.17 -42.80
C LYS A 9 12.13 23.94 -42.13
N LYS A 10 12.67 22.73 -42.40
CA LYS A 10 12.21 21.48 -41.77
C LYS A 10 12.55 21.42 -40.28
N ILE A 11 13.71 21.93 -39.88
CA ILE A 11 14.12 22.00 -38.46
C ILE A 11 13.30 23.06 -37.71
N TYR A 12 12.96 24.18 -38.35
CA TYR A 12 12.14 25.24 -37.75
C TYR A 12 10.72 24.76 -37.37
N TRP A 13 10.18 23.79 -38.12
CA TRP A 13 8.88 23.16 -37.81
C TRP A 13 8.94 22.10 -36.70
N LEU A 14 10.12 21.57 -36.36
CA LEU A 14 10.29 20.56 -35.30
C LEU A 14 10.41 21.18 -33.90
N PHE A 15 10.94 22.40 -33.78
CA PHE A 15 11.07 23.11 -32.51
C PHE A 15 9.74 23.32 -31.75
N PRO A 16 8.63 23.78 -32.36
CA PRO A 16 7.38 23.97 -31.64
C PRO A 16 6.76 22.64 -31.15
N PHE A 17 6.92 21.55 -31.91
CA PHE A 17 6.45 20.22 -31.47
C PHE A 17 7.26 19.66 -30.30
N LEU A 18 8.56 19.94 -30.24
CA LEU A 18 9.44 19.52 -29.14
C LEU A 18 9.13 20.30 -27.85
N ILE A 19 8.79 21.59 -27.96
CA ILE A 19 8.37 22.45 -26.84
C ILE A 19 6.96 22.08 -26.34
N ILE A 20 6.02 21.77 -27.24
CA ILE A 20 4.66 21.33 -26.86
C ILE A 20 4.70 19.92 -26.23
N GLY A 21 5.57 19.02 -26.70
CA GLY A 21 5.82 17.72 -26.06
C GLY A 21 6.41 17.84 -24.65
N LEU A 22 7.29 18.82 -24.42
CA LEU A 22 7.84 19.14 -23.09
C LEU A 22 6.80 19.76 -22.14
N LEU A 23 5.83 20.51 -22.65
CA LEU A 23 4.77 21.11 -21.83
C LEU A 23 3.66 20.11 -21.42
N LEU A 24 3.39 19.08 -22.24
CA LEU A 24 2.37 18.06 -21.95
C LEU A 24 2.82 16.97 -20.96
N THR A 25 4.12 16.83 -20.71
CA THR A 25 4.68 15.83 -19.78
C THR A 25 4.73 16.31 -18.33
N GLY A 26 4.37 17.58 -18.05
CA GLY A 26 4.61 18.25 -16.77
C GLY A 26 3.39 18.52 -15.89
N CYS A 27 2.16 18.11 -16.26
CA CYS A 27 0.99 18.29 -15.39
C CYS A 27 0.89 17.21 -14.30
N ASN A 28 1.97 17.03 -13.53
CA ASN A 28 1.95 16.25 -12.29
C ASN A 28 1.22 17.09 -11.20
N ARG A 29 -0.06 17.39 -11.41
CA ARG A 29 -0.86 18.17 -10.46
C ARG A 29 -0.88 17.43 -9.13
N ASN A 30 -0.61 18.16 -8.06
CA ASN A 30 -0.78 17.63 -6.72
C ASN A 30 -2.25 17.20 -6.54
N LYS A 31 -2.45 16.08 -5.85
CA LYS A 31 -3.76 15.52 -5.54
C LYS A 31 -4.03 15.65 -4.05
N VAL A 32 -5.30 15.61 -3.66
CA VAL A 32 -5.69 15.62 -2.25
C VAL A 32 -6.08 14.22 -1.80
N TYR A 33 -5.55 13.78 -0.67
CA TYR A 33 -5.96 12.54 -0.02
C TYR A 33 -6.06 12.76 1.50
N GLY A 34 -7.21 12.43 2.10
CA GLY A 34 -7.44 12.68 3.53
C GLY A 34 -7.23 14.15 3.91
N THR A 35 -7.64 15.10 3.07
CA THR A 35 -7.37 16.56 3.21
C THR A 35 -5.89 16.98 3.13
N VAL A 36 -4.98 16.07 2.74
CA VAL A 36 -3.56 16.36 2.57
C VAL A 36 -3.24 16.49 1.08
N VAL A 37 -2.59 17.59 0.69
CA VAL A 37 -2.06 17.76 -0.66
C VAL A 37 -0.79 16.94 -0.81
N ILE A 38 -0.75 16.04 -1.80
CA ILE A 38 0.35 15.11 -2.08
C ILE A 38 0.67 15.09 -3.58
N SER A 39 1.89 14.68 -3.94
CA SER A 39 2.24 14.53 -5.36
C SER A 39 1.42 13.42 -6.03
N SER A 40 1.31 13.49 -7.36
CA SER A 40 0.61 12.44 -8.14
C SER A 40 1.23 11.05 -7.95
N GLU A 41 2.56 10.95 -7.82
CA GLU A 41 3.27 9.71 -7.50
C GLU A 41 2.84 9.14 -6.14
N LYS A 42 2.84 9.97 -5.10
CA LYS A 42 2.42 9.56 -3.74
C LYS A 42 0.96 9.18 -3.70
N TYR A 43 0.11 9.87 -4.45
CA TYR A 43 -1.29 9.48 -4.59
C TYR A 43 -1.42 8.10 -5.23
N SER A 44 -0.64 7.81 -6.28
CA SER A 44 -0.59 6.48 -6.91
C SER A 44 -0.12 5.40 -5.91
N GLN A 45 0.89 5.70 -5.09
CA GLN A 45 1.33 4.82 -4.01
C GLN A 45 0.20 4.55 -3.01
N VAL A 46 -0.54 5.58 -2.57
CA VAL A 46 -1.70 5.42 -1.68
C VAL A 46 -2.78 4.51 -2.29
N GLN A 47 -3.07 4.64 -3.59
CA GLN A 47 -4.05 3.77 -4.24
C GLN A 47 -3.56 2.32 -4.32
N THR A 48 -2.27 2.13 -4.57
CA THR A 48 -1.62 0.81 -4.57
C THR A 48 -1.69 0.19 -3.18
N ASP A 49 -1.29 0.93 -2.16
CA ASP A 49 -1.36 0.54 -0.75
C ASP A 49 -2.78 0.13 -0.35
N LYS A 50 -3.79 0.95 -0.70
CA LYS A 50 -5.21 0.63 -0.46
C LYS A 50 -5.63 -0.68 -1.11
N LYS A 51 -5.19 -0.96 -2.34
CA LYS A 51 -5.50 -2.22 -3.04
C LYS A 51 -4.97 -3.42 -2.24
N TYR A 52 -3.68 -3.40 -1.88
CA TYR A 52 -3.05 -4.53 -1.19
C TYR A 52 -3.53 -4.68 0.26
N LEU A 53 -3.86 -3.58 0.96
CA LEU A 53 -4.54 -3.64 2.26
C LEU A 53 -5.92 -4.32 2.14
N ASN A 54 -6.71 -3.99 1.12
CA ASN A 54 -8.00 -4.64 0.90
C ASN A 54 -7.88 -6.11 0.54
N GLN A 55 -6.84 -6.51 -0.21
CA GLN A 55 -6.57 -7.93 -0.48
C GLN A 55 -6.24 -8.68 0.81
N LEU A 56 -5.35 -8.13 1.65
CA LEU A 56 -5.02 -8.71 2.95
C LEU A 56 -6.25 -8.82 3.86
N LEU A 57 -7.01 -7.73 4.02
CA LEU A 57 -8.22 -7.73 4.84
C LEU A 57 -9.26 -8.74 4.35
N GLY A 58 -9.47 -8.85 3.04
CA GLY A 58 -10.39 -9.82 2.47
C GLY A 58 -9.91 -11.28 2.60
N ALA A 59 -8.59 -11.51 2.65
CA ALA A 59 -8.04 -12.82 2.94
C ALA A 59 -8.17 -13.19 4.42
N LEU A 60 -7.95 -12.22 5.33
CA LEU A 60 -8.12 -12.39 6.78
C LEU A 60 -9.59 -12.65 7.15
N GLU A 61 -10.53 -11.92 6.56
CA GLU A 61 -11.98 -12.12 6.78
C GLU A 61 -12.41 -13.54 6.36
N LYS A 62 -11.83 -14.07 5.28
CA LYS A 62 -12.14 -15.41 4.76
C LYS A 62 -11.26 -16.52 5.38
N PHE A 63 -10.51 -16.21 6.43
CA PHE A 63 -9.64 -17.20 7.03
C PHE A 63 -10.44 -18.28 7.75
N ASP A 64 -10.03 -19.52 7.49
CA ASP A 64 -10.53 -20.71 8.14
C ASP A 64 -9.32 -21.60 8.45
N SER A 65 -9.14 -21.96 9.73
CA SER A 65 -7.99 -22.76 10.17
C SER A 65 -8.04 -24.21 9.65
N GLU A 66 -9.22 -24.70 9.28
CA GLU A 66 -9.40 -26.05 8.74
C GLU A 66 -9.16 -26.12 7.22
N LYS A 67 -9.05 -24.96 6.55
CA LYS A 67 -8.85 -24.87 5.09
C LYS A 67 -7.45 -24.31 4.76
N PRO A 68 -6.44 -25.16 4.43
CA PRO A 68 -5.07 -24.71 4.16
C PRO A 68 -4.96 -23.58 3.13
N LYS A 69 -5.81 -23.62 2.10
CA LYS A 69 -5.83 -22.61 1.02
C LYS A 69 -6.17 -21.20 1.49
N THR A 70 -6.83 -21.01 2.65
CA THR A 70 -7.13 -19.67 3.17
C THR A 70 -5.93 -19.05 3.87
N ALA A 71 -5.09 -19.86 4.53
CA ALA A 71 -3.82 -19.39 5.09
C ALA A 71 -2.86 -18.90 3.99
N ASP A 72 -2.73 -19.67 2.91
CA ASP A 72 -1.86 -19.33 1.77
C ASP A 72 -2.22 -17.99 1.14
N LYS A 73 -3.52 -17.70 0.99
CA LYS A 73 -4.00 -16.40 0.47
C LYS A 73 -3.55 -15.24 1.34
N ILE A 74 -3.52 -15.41 2.66
CA ILE A 74 -3.02 -14.39 3.57
C ILE A 74 -1.51 -14.25 3.40
N TYR A 75 -0.76 -15.35 3.34
CA TYR A 75 0.69 -15.31 3.15
C TYR A 75 1.07 -14.58 1.85
N THR A 76 0.40 -14.89 0.74
CA THR A 76 0.59 -14.19 -0.53
C THR A 76 0.24 -12.71 -0.40
N SER A 77 -0.91 -12.38 0.19
CA SER A 77 -1.34 -10.98 0.34
C SER A 77 -0.38 -10.17 1.23
N VAL A 78 0.16 -10.78 2.29
CA VAL A 78 1.18 -10.19 3.16
C VAL A 78 2.47 -9.92 2.39
N ASP A 79 2.95 -10.89 1.61
CA ASP A 79 4.20 -10.75 0.86
C ASP A 79 4.07 -9.69 -0.25
N GLU A 80 2.92 -9.64 -0.92
CA GLU A 80 2.59 -8.60 -1.91
C GLU A 80 2.48 -7.20 -1.28
N LEU A 81 1.77 -7.08 -0.16
CA LEU A 81 1.66 -5.82 0.58
C LEU A 81 3.05 -5.31 1.00
N ASN A 82 3.87 -6.17 1.61
CA ASN A 82 5.22 -5.81 2.02
C ASN A 82 6.07 -5.36 0.82
N LYS A 83 6.00 -6.08 -0.31
CA LYS A 83 6.75 -5.74 -1.54
C LYS A 83 6.34 -4.37 -2.10
N GLN A 84 5.06 -4.06 -2.12
CA GLN A 84 4.54 -2.87 -2.80
C GLN A 84 4.58 -1.64 -1.91
N ALA A 85 4.22 -1.79 -0.63
CA ALA A 85 4.22 -0.70 0.32
C ALA A 85 5.62 -0.27 0.76
N SER A 86 6.61 -1.17 0.68
CA SER A 86 8.01 -0.82 0.96
C SER A 86 8.66 0.07 -0.10
N LYS A 87 7.97 0.35 -1.22
CA LYS A 87 8.46 1.29 -2.24
C LYS A 87 8.52 2.70 -1.66
N GLY A 88 9.65 3.39 -1.88
CA GLY A 88 9.87 4.73 -1.35
C GLY A 88 10.08 4.83 0.18
N MET A 89 10.03 3.72 0.92
CA MET A 89 10.36 3.70 2.35
C MET A 89 11.88 3.72 2.60
N SER A 90 12.29 4.27 3.74
CA SER A 90 13.68 4.16 4.23
C SER A 90 14.02 2.71 4.57
N LYS A 91 15.32 2.33 4.57
CA LYS A 91 15.75 0.97 4.94
C LYS A 91 15.20 0.54 6.30
N GLN A 92 15.19 1.45 7.28
CA GLN A 92 14.64 1.21 8.61
C GLN A 92 13.14 0.97 8.57
N ASP A 93 12.37 1.81 7.88
CA ASP A 93 10.92 1.65 7.78
C ASP A 93 10.54 0.36 7.05
N LYS A 94 11.31 -0.05 6.02
CA LYS A 94 11.12 -1.36 5.36
C LYS A 94 11.30 -2.52 6.32
N GLN A 95 12.30 -2.47 7.21
CA GLN A 95 12.50 -3.51 8.21
C GLN A 95 11.39 -3.50 9.26
N GLN A 96 10.91 -2.33 9.67
CA GLN A 96 9.76 -2.22 10.57
C GLN A 96 8.50 -2.81 9.92
N LEU A 97 8.24 -2.51 8.64
CA LEU A 97 7.10 -3.03 7.89
C LEU A 97 7.19 -4.55 7.76
N LYS A 98 8.35 -5.08 7.36
CA LYS A 98 8.62 -6.51 7.34
C LYS A 98 8.45 -7.15 8.72
N GLY A 99 8.85 -6.44 9.78
CA GLY A 99 8.67 -6.85 11.16
C GLY A 99 7.21 -7.12 11.50
N VAL A 100 6.33 -6.14 11.28
CA VAL A 100 4.90 -6.24 11.63
C VAL A 100 4.12 -7.19 10.70
N LEU A 101 4.56 -7.34 9.45
CA LEU A 101 3.88 -8.18 8.46
C LEU A 101 4.36 -9.65 8.48
N ILE A 102 5.67 -9.88 8.61
CA ILE A 102 6.30 -11.18 8.27
C ILE A 102 7.13 -11.77 9.42
N SER A 103 8.07 -10.99 9.99
CA SER A 103 9.20 -11.60 10.71
C SER A 103 9.12 -11.58 12.23
N ASN A 104 8.42 -10.60 12.84
CA ASN A 104 8.31 -10.55 14.30
C ASN A 104 7.37 -11.63 14.82
N ASP A 105 7.52 -12.02 16.09
CA ASP A 105 6.69 -13.05 16.72
C ASP A 105 5.20 -12.74 16.73
N LYS A 106 4.86 -11.45 16.77
CA LYS A 106 3.49 -10.92 16.70
C LYS A 106 3.01 -10.64 15.28
N SER A 107 3.87 -10.81 14.26
CA SER A 107 3.53 -10.45 12.89
C SER A 107 2.32 -11.19 12.35
N ILE A 108 1.58 -10.56 11.43
CA ILE A 108 0.38 -11.13 10.82
C ILE A 108 0.64 -12.54 10.27
N LYS A 109 1.73 -12.73 9.51
CA LYS A 109 2.10 -14.04 8.95
C LYS A 109 2.31 -15.10 10.03
N ARG A 110 2.97 -14.77 11.14
CA ARG A 110 3.21 -15.71 12.23
C ARG A 110 1.98 -16.01 13.06
N GLN A 111 1.10 -15.04 13.26
CA GLN A 111 -0.17 -15.25 13.97
C GLN A 111 -1.08 -16.19 13.19
N VAL A 112 -1.22 -15.97 11.87
CA VAL A 112 -1.95 -16.88 10.98
C VAL A 112 -1.34 -18.28 10.98
N LYS A 113 0.00 -18.38 10.95
CA LYS A 113 0.69 -19.67 11.03
C LYS A 113 0.38 -20.41 12.33
N LYS A 114 0.42 -19.73 13.47
CA LYS A 114 0.08 -20.33 14.78
C LYS A 114 -1.36 -20.79 14.84
N ALA A 115 -2.28 -20.00 14.29
CA ALA A 115 -3.71 -20.33 14.22
C ALA A 115 -3.95 -21.62 13.43
N TYR A 116 -3.31 -21.70 12.26
CA TYR A 116 -3.38 -22.85 11.37
C TYR A 116 -2.74 -24.11 11.99
N GLU A 117 -1.51 -24.01 12.51
CA GLU A 117 -0.78 -25.16 13.05
C GLU A 117 -1.41 -25.76 14.31
N LYS A 118 -2.13 -24.94 15.10
CA LYS A 118 -2.74 -25.40 16.34
C LYS A 118 -4.24 -25.67 16.26
N TYR A 119 -4.87 -25.51 15.09
CA TYR A 119 -6.32 -25.63 14.88
C TYR A 119 -7.18 -24.80 15.85
N TYR A 120 -6.63 -23.76 16.48
CA TYR A 120 -7.34 -23.00 17.53
C TYR A 120 -8.30 -21.94 17.01
N GLY A 121 -8.49 -21.86 15.70
CA GLY A 121 -9.25 -20.75 15.14
C GLY A 121 -8.63 -19.40 15.49
N PHE A 122 -9.45 -18.34 15.50
CA PHE A 122 -9.05 -16.99 15.91
C PHE A 122 -9.80 -16.68 17.20
N ASP A 123 -9.11 -16.84 18.34
CA ASP A 123 -9.60 -16.25 19.57
C ASP A 123 -9.50 -14.72 19.52
N ASP A 124 -10.18 -14.05 20.46
CA ASP A 124 -10.19 -12.58 20.57
C ASP A 124 -8.76 -12.00 20.77
N ASP A 125 -7.86 -12.78 21.38
CA ASP A 125 -6.46 -12.39 21.59
C ASP A 125 -5.66 -12.40 20.27
N LEU A 126 -5.93 -13.37 19.39
CA LEU A 126 -5.29 -13.50 18.09
C LEU A 126 -5.81 -12.42 17.13
N SER A 127 -7.12 -12.22 17.07
CA SER A 127 -7.74 -11.20 16.22
C SER A 127 -7.29 -9.80 16.65
N GLY A 128 -7.23 -9.55 17.97
CA GLY A 128 -6.68 -8.33 18.55
C GLY A 128 -5.20 -8.12 18.18
N THR A 129 -4.38 -9.16 18.26
CA THR A 129 -2.95 -9.06 17.88
C THR A 129 -2.78 -8.73 16.39
N ILE A 130 -3.53 -9.37 15.50
CA ILE A 130 -3.50 -9.04 14.06
C ILE A 130 -3.98 -7.63 13.81
N GLY A 131 -5.04 -7.19 14.48
CA GLY A 131 -5.53 -5.80 14.39
C GLY A 131 -4.45 -4.79 14.76
N ILE A 132 -3.76 -5.00 15.89
CA ILE A 132 -2.67 -4.13 16.35
C ILE A 132 -1.54 -4.05 15.31
N GLU A 133 -1.07 -5.19 14.79
CA GLU A 133 0.01 -5.19 13.80
C GLU A 133 -0.42 -4.62 12.44
N PHE A 134 -1.68 -4.82 12.06
CA PHE A 134 -2.26 -4.18 10.87
C PHE A 134 -2.24 -2.65 11.00
N HIS A 135 -2.71 -2.10 12.12
CA HIS A 135 -2.68 -0.66 12.35
C HIS A 135 -1.25 -0.09 12.36
N LYS A 136 -0.28 -0.82 12.92
CA LYS A 136 1.15 -0.46 12.83
C LYS A 136 1.63 -0.44 11.38
N ALA A 137 1.25 -1.43 10.57
CA ALA A 137 1.59 -1.46 9.15
C ALA A 137 1.05 -0.23 8.42
N VAL A 138 -0.24 0.10 8.57
CA VAL A 138 -0.84 1.29 7.93
C VAL A 138 -0.16 2.59 8.39
N ASN A 139 0.21 2.70 9.66
CA ASN A 139 0.95 3.86 10.16
C ASN A 139 2.35 4.00 9.53
N LEU A 140 3.05 2.87 9.31
CA LEU A 140 4.33 2.87 8.59
C LEU A 140 4.14 3.29 7.12
N MET A 141 3.06 2.83 6.48
CA MET A 141 2.72 3.17 5.09
C MET A 141 2.41 4.65 4.88
N ALA A 142 1.91 5.35 5.91
CA ALA A 142 1.69 6.79 5.83
C ALA A 142 3.00 7.63 5.82
N LYS A 143 4.12 7.09 6.31
CA LYS A 143 5.41 7.81 6.41
C LYS A 143 5.99 8.28 5.07
N PRO A 144 6.12 7.45 4.02
CA PRO A 144 6.65 7.90 2.72
C PRO A 144 5.74 8.93 2.04
N ILE A 145 4.45 8.96 2.36
CA ILE A 145 3.49 9.90 1.78
C ILE A 145 3.74 11.33 2.29
N THR A 146 3.99 11.49 3.59
CA THR A 146 4.23 12.83 4.17
C THR A 146 5.13 12.80 5.40
N LYS A 147 6.01 13.81 5.48
CA LYS A 147 6.94 13.98 6.61
C LYS A 147 6.23 14.57 7.84
N GLN A 148 5.15 15.30 7.66
CA GLN A 148 4.44 15.99 8.75
C GLN A 148 3.55 15.02 9.53
N LYS A 149 3.72 14.95 10.85
CA LYS A 149 3.00 14.02 11.73
C LYS A 149 1.47 14.15 11.62
N ALA A 150 0.94 15.37 11.69
CA ALA A 150 -0.50 15.63 11.57
C ALA A 150 -1.08 15.15 10.22
N ASN A 151 -0.31 15.31 9.13
CA ASN A 151 -0.73 14.81 7.82
C ASN A 151 -0.63 13.29 7.71
N ARG A 152 0.33 12.64 8.39
CA ARG A 152 0.40 11.17 8.44
C ARG A 152 -0.84 10.59 9.09
N GLU A 153 -1.29 11.18 10.19
CA GLU A 153 -2.50 10.77 10.90
C GLU A 153 -3.74 10.90 10.01
N LYS A 154 -3.86 12.00 9.26
CA LYS A 154 -4.93 12.17 8.28
C LYS A 154 -4.91 11.12 7.16
N VAL A 155 -3.74 10.82 6.60
CA VAL A 155 -3.57 9.77 5.58
C VAL A 155 -3.92 8.40 6.15
N TYR A 156 -3.44 8.11 7.37
CA TYR A 156 -3.75 6.88 8.11
C TYR A 156 -5.27 6.73 8.32
N ASN A 157 -5.93 7.75 8.89
CA ASN A 157 -7.37 7.72 9.15
C ASN A 157 -8.17 7.52 7.86
N GLN A 158 -7.77 8.18 6.78
CA GLN A 158 -8.41 7.98 5.47
C GLN A 158 -8.18 6.57 4.92
N LEU A 159 -6.97 5.98 5.05
CA LEU A 159 -6.70 4.59 4.65
C LEU A 159 -7.56 3.60 5.44
N ILE A 160 -7.67 3.77 6.77
CA ILE A 160 -8.52 2.93 7.62
C ILE A 160 -9.99 3.04 7.18
N LYS A 161 -10.46 4.26 6.90
CA LYS A 161 -11.83 4.51 6.42
C LYS A 161 -12.08 3.87 5.05
N ASP A 162 -11.23 4.14 4.07
CA ASP A 162 -11.39 3.68 2.67
C ASP A 162 -11.32 2.16 2.54
N THR A 163 -10.56 1.50 3.42
CA THR A 163 -10.44 0.04 3.44
C THR A 163 -11.52 -0.64 4.27
N LYS A 164 -12.28 0.13 5.07
CA LYS A 164 -13.18 -0.36 6.12
C LYS A 164 -12.46 -1.31 7.08
N ALA A 165 -11.19 -1.00 7.39
CA ALA A 165 -10.30 -1.92 8.10
C ALA A 165 -10.88 -2.35 9.46
N GLN A 166 -11.42 -1.42 10.25
CA GLN A 166 -11.98 -1.76 11.57
C GLN A 166 -13.10 -2.81 11.45
N GLN A 167 -14.05 -2.60 10.55
CA GLN A 167 -15.16 -3.53 10.33
C GLN A 167 -14.65 -4.91 9.89
N LYS A 168 -13.72 -4.95 8.92
CA LYS A 168 -13.21 -6.21 8.39
C LYS A 168 -12.33 -6.96 9.38
N LEU A 169 -11.56 -6.25 10.20
CA LEU A 169 -10.74 -6.84 11.25
C LEU A 169 -11.60 -7.47 12.35
N ASN A 170 -12.73 -6.86 12.69
CA ASN A 170 -13.69 -7.43 13.63
C ASN A 170 -14.35 -8.72 13.10
N ASN A 171 -14.35 -8.94 11.78
CA ASN A 171 -14.90 -10.15 11.14
C ASN A 171 -13.82 -11.22 10.88
N VAL A 172 -12.57 -11.02 11.33
CA VAL A 172 -11.51 -12.00 11.10
C VAL A 172 -11.77 -13.23 11.96
N GLY A 173 -11.83 -14.40 11.32
CA GLY A 173 -12.01 -15.66 12.03
C GLY A 173 -13.45 -16.01 12.40
N THR A 174 -14.43 -15.16 12.07
CA THR A 174 -15.86 -15.45 12.33
C THR A 174 -16.46 -16.50 11.38
N ASN A 175 -15.69 -16.98 10.40
CA ASN A 175 -16.10 -17.98 9.41
C ASN A 175 -15.63 -19.41 9.76
N GLN A 176 -15.29 -19.63 11.03
CA GLN A 176 -14.93 -20.94 11.59
C GLN A 176 -16.16 -21.78 11.88
#